data_AF-A0A0D2ECY9-F1
#
_entry.id   AF-A0A0D2ECY9-F1
#
_cell.length_a   1.000
_cell.length_b   1.000
_cell.length_c   1.000
_cell.angle_alpha   90.00
_cell.angle_beta   90.00
_cell.angle_gamma   90.00
#
_symmetry.space_group_name_H-M   'P 1'
#
loop_
_entity.id
_entity.type
_entity.pdbx_description
1 polymer ?
#
loop_
_entity_poly.entity_id
_entity_poly.type
_entity_poly.pdbx_seq_one_letter_code
_entity_poly.pdbx_strand_id
1 'polypeptide(L)'
;MPLYDVEHVIPLTEEQQETLAKAFTDAHATRFKTPKFFINVRYTDARGQAVFRGGRRAVYNRLILRTRAGDQELRSKQLYDDHCRELVRVWERVVGKEAERALRTVWVLGALTTAVECGIARPRVGEEEQWLASNMVEFRRLAAAGDEDFVELVHELDSATHR
;
A
#
# COMPACT_ATOMS: atom_id res chain seq x y z
N MET A 1 -3.49 7.48 0.72
CA MET A 1 -4.15 6.32 0.08
C MET A 1 -3.20 5.71 -0.93
N PRO A 2 -2.32 4.83 -0.46
CA PRO A 2 -1.49 4.01 -1.35
C PRO A 2 -2.26 2.78 -1.83
N LEU A 3 -2.08 2.45 -3.11
CA LEU A 3 -2.49 1.18 -3.70
C LEU A 3 -1.24 0.47 -4.21
N TYR A 4 -1.01 -0.73 -3.74
CA TYR A 4 0.03 -1.63 -4.23
C TYR A 4 -0.55 -2.60 -5.24
N ASP A 5 -0.15 -2.47 -6.50
CA ASP A 5 -0.41 -3.48 -7.52
C ASP A 5 0.77 -4.45 -7.55
N VAL A 6 0.54 -5.67 -7.05
CA VAL A 6 1.48 -6.78 -7.12
C VAL A 6 1.22 -7.55 -8.40
N GLU A 7 2.02 -7.30 -9.43
CA GLU A 7 1.90 -8.00 -10.72
C GLU A 7 2.93 -9.13 -10.76
N HIS A 8 2.45 -10.36 -10.62
CA HIS A 8 3.27 -11.56 -10.50
C HIS A 8 3.20 -12.43 -11.75
N VAL A 9 4.33 -13.01 -12.16
CA VAL A 9 4.45 -13.93 -13.30
C VAL A 9 4.65 -15.38 -12.85
N ILE A 10 4.65 -15.61 -11.55
CA ILE A 10 4.64 -16.93 -10.93
C ILE A 10 3.38 -17.07 -10.06
N PRO A 11 2.85 -18.28 -9.85
CA PRO A 11 1.83 -18.49 -8.83
C PRO A 11 2.36 -18.08 -7.45
N LEU A 12 1.58 -17.30 -6.72
CA LEU A 12 1.81 -17.02 -5.30
C LEU A 12 0.78 -17.79 -4.49
N THR A 13 1.19 -18.42 -3.39
CA THR A 13 0.24 -19.05 -2.47
C THR A 13 -0.55 -17.98 -1.71
N GLU A 14 -1.69 -18.35 -1.14
CA GLU A 14 -2.48 -17.46 -0.27
C GLU A 14 -1.63 -16.94 0.90
N GLU A 15 -0.87 -17.83 1.56
CA GLU A 15 0.07 -17.44 2.63
C GLU A 15 1.11 -16.40 2.17
N GLN A 16 1.65 -16.54 0.95
CA GLN A 16 2.57 -15.55 0.40
C GLN A 16 1.88 -14.22 0.13
N GLN A 17 0.66 -14.23 -0.40
CA GLN A 17 -0.13 -13.03 -0.62
C GLN A 17 -0.41 -12.32 0.71
N GLU A 18 -0.95 -13.02 1.70
CA GLU A 18 -1.25 -12.45 3.03
C GLU A 18 0.00 -11.90 3.71
N THR A 19 1.11 -12.65 3.68
CA THR A 19 2.37 -12.23 4.29
C THR A 19 2.92 -10.96 3.63
N LEU A 20 2.88 -10.88 2.29
CA LEU A 20 3.29 -9.69 1.55
C LEU A 20 2.38 -8.50 1.84
N ALA A 21 1.06 -8.71 1.81
CA ALA A 21 0.06 -7.65 2.04
C ALA A 21 0.24 -7.02 3.42
N LYS A 22 0.38 -7.85 4.45
CA LYS A 22 0.65 -7.39 5.83
C LYS A 22 1.97 -6.63 5.92
N ALA A 23 3.05 -7.19 5.37
CA ALA A 23 4.36 -6.56 5.45
C ALA A 23 4.45 -5.22 4.70
N PHE A 24 3.81 -5.11 3.52
CA PHE A 24 3.76 -3.87 2.76
C PHE A 24 2.92 -2.80 3.46
N THR A 25 1.82 -3.22 4.09
CA THR A 25 0.96 -2.35 4.92
C THR A 25 1.73 -1.82 6.11
N ASP A 26 2.36 -2.69 6.89
CA ASP A 26 3.15 -2.29 8.06
C ASP A 26 4.31 -1.35 7.68
N ALA A 27 5.04 -1.66 6.61
CA ALA A 27 6.14 -0.83 6.11
C ALA A 27 5.68 0.57 5.69
N HIS A 28 4.55 0.66 4.98
CA HIS A 28 4.02 1.96 4.54
C HIS A 28 3.47 2.77 5.71
N ALA A 29 2.66 2.15 6.56
CA ALA A 29 2.04 2.80 7.69
C ALA A 29 3.10 3.41 8.61
N THR A 30 4.15 2.64 8.91
CA THR A 30 5.26 3.10 9.74
C THR A 30 6.03 4.24 9.08
N ARG A 31 6.43 4.09 7.81
CA ARG A 31 7.31 5.07 7.14
C ARG A 31 6.61 6.39 6.85
N PHE A 32 5.34 6.34 6.46
CA PHE A 32 4.59 7.51 6.01
C PHE A 32 3.52 7.95 7.02
N LYS A 33 3.51 7.39 8.23
CA LYS A 33 2.52 7.66 9.29
C LYS A 33 1.09 7.63 8.77
N THR A 34 0.81 6.66 7.89
CA THR A 34 -0.48 6.53 7.21
C THR A 34 -1.28 5.46 7.93
N PRO A 35 -2.54 5.73 8.35
CA PRO A 35 -3.42 4.71 8.93
C PRO A 35 -3.51 3.46 8.05
N LYS A 36 -3.49 2.27 8.66
CA LYS A 36 -3.43 1.00 7.92
C LYS A 36 -4.62 0.80 6.99
N PHE A 37 -5.80 1.21 7.46
CA PHE A 37 -7.05 1.19 6.69
C PHE A 37 -6.95 1.89 5.30
N PHE A 38 -6.04 2.85 5.10
CA PHE A 38 -5.90 3.50 3.78
C PHE A 38 -5.04 2.71 2.78
N ILE A 39 -4.41 1.64 3.21
CA ILE A 39 -3.41 0.92 2.44
C ILE A 39 -4.04 -0.30 1.80
N ASN A 40 -4.11 -0.28 0.46
CA ASN A 40 -4.68 -1.36 -0.31
C ASN A 40 -3.56 -2.15 -1.00
N VAL A 41 -3.63 -3.47 -0.96
CA VAL A 41 -2.72 -4.36 -1.68
C VAL A 41 -3.56 -5.31 -2.53
N ARG A 42 -3.29 -5.34 -3.84
CA ARG A 42 -3.97 -6.26 -4.76
C ARG A 42 -2.97 -7.06 -5.58
N TYR A 43 -3.36 -8.27 -5.93
CA TYR A 43 -2.56 -9.20 -6.72
C TYR A 43 -3.14 -9.34 -8.12
N THR A 44 -2.27 -9.46 -9.12
CA THR A 44 -2.68 -9.68 -10.51
C THR A 44 -1.72 -10.66 -11.16
N ASP A 45 -2.28 -11.74 -11.72
CA ASP A 45 -1.53 -12.67 -12.56
C ASP A 45 -1.19 -11.98 -13.89
N ALA A 46 0.08 -11.66 -14.06
CA ALA A 46 0.61 -10.94 -15.21
C ALA A 46 1.28 -11.87 -16.24
N ARG A 47 1.20 -13.20 -16.09
CA ARG A 47 1.84 -14.17 -17.01
C ARG A 47 1.43 -14.00 -18.46
N GLY A 48 0.15 -13.68 -18.69
CA GLY A 48 -0.40 -13.49 -20.04
C GLY A 48 -0.08 -12.13 -20.67
N GLN A 49 0.46 -11.18 -19.91
CA GLN A 49 0.65 -9.81 -20.40
C GLN A 49 1.83 -9.71 -21.38
N ALA A 50 1.63 -8.96 -22.46
CA ALA A 50 2.69 -8.66 -23.41
C ALA A 50 3.55 -7.50 -22.90
N VAL A 51 4.60 -7.82 -22.15
CA VAL A 51 5.55 -6.83 -21.62
C VAL A 51 6.81 -6.77 -22.48
N PHE A 52 7.25 -5.56 -22.81
CA PHE A 52 8.48 -5.31 -23.56
C PHE A 52 9.40 -4.38 -22.77
N ARG A 53 10.70 -4.70 -22.74
CA ARG A 53 11.75 -3.89 -22.11
C ARG A 53 12.88 -3.71 -23.11
N GLY A 54 13.21 -2.45 -23.43
CA GLY A 54 14.21 -2.13 -24.45
C GLY A 54 13.86 -2.75 -25.81
N GLY A 55 12.57 -2.79 -26.16
CA GLY A 55 12.08 -3.39 -27.42
C GLY A 55 12.06 -4.92 -27.45
N ARG A 56 12.42 -5.62 -26.37
CA ARG A 56 12.43 -7.09 -26.32
C ARG A 56 11.36 -7.60 -25.36
N ARG A 57 10.75 -8.73 -25.70
CA ARG A 57 9.76 -9.37 -24.82
C ARG A 57 10.42 -9.73 -23.49
N ALA A 58 9.72 -9.46 -22.39
CA ALA A 58 10.22 -9.66 -21.04
C ALA A 58 9.11 -10.27 -20.16
N VAL A 59 9.52 -11.07 -19.20
CA VAL A 59 8.65 -11.69 -18.20
C VAL A 59 9.31 -11.47 -16.84
N TYR A 60 8.63 -10.77 -15.93
CA TYR A 60 9.17 -10.46 -14.61
C TYR A 60 8.08 -10.00 -13.64
N ASN A 61 8.27 -10.29 -12.34
CA ASN A 61 7.44 -9.74 -11.28
C ASN A 61 7.75 -8.26 -11.06
N ARG A 62 6.73 -7.47 -10.76
CA ARG A 62 6.86 -6.05 -10.49
C ARG A 62 5.84 -5.57 -9.47
N LEU A 63 6.22 -4.54 -8.75
CA LEU A 63 5.37 -3.88 -7.79
C LEU A 63 5.12 -2.44 -8.23
N ILE A 64 3.86 -2.02 -8.19
CA ILE A 64 3.47 -0.66 -8.54
C ILE A 64 2.82 -0.03 -7.32
N LEU A 65 3.53 0.89 -6.67
CA LEU A 65 2.96 1.73 -5.63
C LEU A 65 2.34 2.96 -6.27
N ARG A 66 1.01 3.02 -6.30
CA ARG A 66 0.26 4.23 -6.64
C ARG A 66 -0.01 4.99 -5.35
N THR A 67 0.40 6.25 -5.28
CA THR A 67 0.19 7.08 -4.10
C THR A 67 -0.19 8.49 -4.52
N ARG A 68 -0.62 9.30 -3.56
CA ARG A 68 -0.84 10.74 -3.83
C ARG A 68 0.51 11.38 -4.11
N ALA A 69 0.56 12.32 -5.06
CA ALA A 69 1.70 13.23 -5.13
C ALA A 69 1.78 13.95 -3.76
N GLY A 70 2.83 13.65 -3.01
CA GLY A 70 3.06 14.29 -1.71
C GLY A 70 3.82 15.60 -1.88
N ASP A 71 3.74 16.45 -0.87
CA ASP A 71 4.70 17.54 -0.71
C ASP A 71 6.12 16.94 -0.68
N GLN A 72 7.04 17.53 -1.46
CA GLN A 72 8.41 17.03 -1.56
C GLN A 72 9.15 17.09 -0.23
N GLU A 73 8.75 17.98 0.68
CA GLU A 73 9.34 18.07 2.02
C GLU A 73 8.95 16.88 2.90
N LEU A 74 7.72 16.37 2.76
CA LEU A 74 7.21 15.23 3.54
C LEU A 74 7.52 13.88 2.91
N ARG A 75 7.69 13.82 1.58
CA ARG A 75 7.90 12.57 0.84
C ARG A 75 9.02 12.69 -0.19
N SER A 76 10.24 12.83 0.32
CA SER A 76 11.45 12.96 -0.50
C SER A 76 11.71 11.72 -1.37
N LYS A 77 12.47 11.91 -2.45
CA LYS A 77 12.92 10.80 -3.31
C LYS A 77 13.65 9.73 -2.50
N GLN A 78 14.55 10.14 -1.60
CA GLN A 78 15.33 9.19 -0.79
C GLN A 78 14.42 8.33 0.10
N LEU A 79 13.39 8.92 0.69
CA LEU A 79 12.42 8.18 1.51
C LEU A 79 11.70 7.09 0.69
N TYR A 80 11.31 7.41 -0.56
CA TYR A 80 10.72 6.43 -1.47
C TYR A 80 11.72 5.38 -1.95
N ASP A 81 12.96 5.75 -2.23
CA ASP A 81 14.01 4.80 -2.61
C ASP A 81 14.23 3.78 -1.48
N ASP A 82 14.29 4.24 -0.23
CA ASP A 82 14.45 3.38 0.95
C ASP A 82 13.23 2.49 1.17
N HIS A 83 12.03 3.04 0.97
CA HIS A 83 10.80 2.26 0.99
C HIS A 83 10.82 1.15 -0.07
N CYS A 84 11.17 1.48 -1.32
CA CYS A 84 11.26 0.49 -2.40
C CYS A 84 12.27 -0.62 -2.10
N ARG A 85 13.43 -0.28 -1.51
CA ARG A 85 14.43 -1.27 -1.10
C ARG A 85 13.91 -2.20 -0.01
N GLU A 86 13.12 -1.69 0.93
CA GLU A 86 12.48 -2.52 1.95
C GLU A 86 11.46 -3.48 1.32
N LEU A 87 10.62 -3.01 0.41
CA LEU A 87 9.65 -3.86 -0.30
C LEU A 87 10.32 -4.98 -1.09
N VAL A 88 11.47 -4.70 -1.72
CA VAL A 88 12.30 -5.73 -2.39
C VAL A 88 12.78 -6.77 -1.36
N ARG A 89 13.35 -6.36 -0.22
CA ARG A 89 13.81 -7.31 0.81
C ARG A 89 12.67 -8.17 1.38
N VAL A 90 11.50 -7.57 1.57
CA VAL A 90 10.28 -8.29 1.99
C VAL A 90 9.92 -9.34 0.95
N TRP A 91 9.86 -8.97 -0.33
CA TRP A 91 9.59 -9.91 -1.41
C TRP A 91 10.59 -11.05 -1.44
N GLU A 92 11.89 -10.75 -1.42
CA GLU A 92 12.95 -11.75 -1.51
C GLU A 92 12.86 -12.80 -0.40
N ARG A 93 12.45 -12.38 0.80
CA ARG A 93 12.25 -13.26 1.96
C ARG A 93 11.02 -14.16 1.80
N VAL A 94 9.93 -13.66 1.23
CA VAL A 94 8.64 -14.40 1.15
C VAL A 94 8.55 -15.26 -0.11
N VAL A 95 9.07 -14.77 -1.22
CA VAL A 95 8.89 -15.36 -2.56
C VAL A 95 10.19 -15.95 -3.11
N GLY A 96 11.32 -15.29 -2.83
CA GLY A 96 12.65 -15.63 -3.33
C GLY A 96 13.25 -14.53 -4.21
N LYS A 97 14.58 -14.61 -4.40
CA LYS A 97 15.37 -13.62 -5.16
C LYS A 97 15.99 -14.17 -6.45
N GLU A 98 15.82 -15.46 -6.71
CA GLU A 98 16.48 -16.15 -7.82
C GLU A 98 15.50 -16.37 -8.98
N ALA A 99 16.04 -16.34 -10.22
CA ALA A 99 15.30 -16.64 -11.45
C ALA A 99 13.96 -15.89 -11.56
N GLU A 100 12.88 -16.59 -11.93
CA GLU A 100 11.55 -16.02 -12.12
C GLU A 100 10.85 -15.61 -10.82
N ARG A 101 11.41 -15.97 -9.65
CA ARG A 101 10.88 -15.53 -8.34
C ARG A 101 11.31 -14.12 -7.98
N ALA A 102 12.40 -13.63 -8.57
CA ALA A 102 12.92 -12.31 -8.25
C ALA A 102 11.91 -11.18 -8.54
N LEU A 103 11.86 -10.18 -7.65
CA LEU A 103 11.18 -8.92 -7.93
C LEU A 103 12.09 -8.03 -8.74
N ARG A 104 11.72 -7.74 -9.98
CA ARG A 104 12.60 -7.00 -10.89
C ARG A 104 12.60 -5.51 -10.63
N THR A 105 11.46 -4.96 -10.23
CA THR A 105 11.25 -3.52 -10.11
C THR A 105 10.12 -3.18 -9.16
N VAL A 106 10.27 -2.02 -8.51
CA VAL A 106 9.23 -1.32 -7.77
C VAL A 106 9.11 0.06 -8.40
N TRP A 107 7.91 0.42 -8.86
CA TRP A 107 7.61 1.75 -9.39
C TRP A 107 6.74 2.51 -8.40
N VAL A 108 7.01 3.80 -8.25
CA VAL A 108 6.17 4.71 -7.46
C VAL A 108 5.53 5.71 -8.42
N LEU A 109 4.21 5.73 -8.46
CA LEU A 109 3.42 6.65 -9.27
C LEU A 109 2.66 7.60 -8.35
N GLY A 110 3.00 8.89 -8.41
CA GLY A 110 2.24 9.97 -7.78
C GLY A 110 1.01 10.34 -8.61
N ALA A 111 0.02 9.44 -8.69
CA ALA A 111 -1.11 9.56 -9.62
C ALA A 111 -2.47 9.88 -8.97
N LEU A 112 -2.58 9.76 -7.63
CA LEU A 112 -3.87 9.92 -6.94
C LEU A 112 -4.10 11.37 -6.51
N THR A 113 -5.06 12.04 -7.16
CA THR A 113 -5.43 13.44 -6.87
C THR A 113 -6.60 13.58 -5.90
N THR A 114 -7.54 12.63 -5.89
CA THR A 114 -8.70 12.60 -5.00
C THR A 114 -9.16 11.16 -4.74
N ALA A 115 -9.92 10.94 -3.66
CA ALA A 115 -10.58 9.69 -3.36
C ALA A 115 -11.76 9.89 -2.41
N VAL A 116 -12.79 9.07 -2.59
CA VAL A 116 -13.92 8.93 -1.66
C VAL A 116 -14.03 7.45 -1.33
N GLU A 117 -14.14 7.14 -0.04
CA GLU A 117 -14.20 5.76 0.45
C GLU A 117 -15.26 5.66 1.54
N CYS A 118 -16.18 4.70 1.39
CA CYS A 118 -17.38 4.58 2.23
C CYS A 118 -18.17 5.90 2.36
N GLY A 119 -18.21 6.70 1.27
CA GLY A 119 -18.90 8.00 1.24
C GLY A 119 -18.12 9.16 1.87
N ILE A 120 -16.94 8.91 2.44
CA ILE A 120 -16.13 9.92 3.12
C ILE A 120 -14.97 10.34 2.20
N ALA A 121 -14.93 11.63 1.84
CA ALA A 121 -13.83 12.20 1.07
C ALA A 121 -12.53 12.11 1.88
N ARG A 122 -11.45 11.62 1.26
CA ARG A 122 -10.14 11.48 1.91
C ARG A 122 -9.42 12.83 2.05
N PRO A 123 -8.56 13.01 3.07
CA PRO A 123 -7.89 14.29 3.31
C PRO A 123 -6.84 14.60 2.26
N ARG A 124 -6.42 15.87 2.24
CA ARG A 124 -5.16 16.25 1.58
C ARG A 124 -3.99 15.63 2.33
N VAL A 125 -2.85 15.52 1.65
CA VAL A 125 -1.61 15.06 2.29
C VAL A 125 -1.22 16.05 3.38
N GLY A 126 -0.97 15.56 4.59
CA GLY A 126 -0.60 16.36 5.76
C GLY A 126 -1.77 16.75 6.65
N GLU A 127 -3.01 16.59 6.18
CA GLU A 127 -4.23 16.93 6.94
C GLU A 127 -4.86 15.69 7.60
N GLU A 128 -4.16 14.56 7.64
CA GLU A 128 -4.69 13.29 8.11
C GLU A 128 -5.23 13.36 9.56
N GLU A 129 -4.53 14.03 10.47
CA GLU A 129 -4.93 14.12 11.88
C GLU A 129 -6.23 14.92 12.08
N GLN A 130 -6.33 16.11 11.47
CA GLN A 130 -7.54 16.93 11.53
C GLN A 130 -8.73 16.22 10.88
N TRP A 131 -8.48 15.52 9.78
CA TRP A 131 -9.51 14.75 9.09
C TRP A 131 -10.01 13.57 9.94
N LEU A 132 -9.11 12.86 10.63
CA LEU A 132 -9.52 11.80 11.55
C LEU A 132 -10.44 12.36 12.62
N ALA A 133 -10.03 13.44 13.31
CA ALA A 133 -10.83 14.09 14.34
C ALA A 133 -12.22 14.52 13.85
N SER A 134 -12.29 15.09 12.64
CA SER A 134 -13.53 15.62 12.06
C SER A 134 -14.53 14.53 11.65
N ASN A 135 -14.07 13.30 11.41
CA ASN A 135 -14.91 12.19 10.93
C ASN A 135 -15.16 11.10 11.99
N MET A 136 -14.64 11.26 13.22
CA MET A 136 -14.77 10.26 14.30
C MET A 136 -16.21 9.84 14.60
N VAL A 137 -17.18 10.75 14.51
CA VAL A 137 -18.60 10.44 14.74
C VAL A 137 -19.09 9.43 13.71
N GLU A 138 -18.75 9.64 12.43
CA GLU A 138 -19.15 8.74 11.35
C GLU A 138 -18.40 7.41 11.42
N PHE A 139 -17.11 7.41 11.78
CA PHE A 139 -16.35 6.16 11.97
C PHE A 139 -16.97 5.29 13.06
N ARG A 140 -17.33 5.88 14.21
CA ARG A 140 -18.02 5.15 15.27
C ARG A 140 -19.39 4.65 14.84
N ARG A 141 -20.12 5.41 14.01
CA ARG A 141 -21.41 4.97 13.45
C ARG A 141 -21.24 3.75 12.54
N LEU A 142 -20.24 3.77 11.65
CA LEU A 142 -19.92 2.66 10.76
C LEU A 142 -19.42 1.43 11.53
N ALA A 143 -18.54 1.62 12.50
CA ALA A 143 -18.07 0.56 13.39
C ALA A 143 -19.22 -0.09 14.18
N ALA A 144 -20.14 0.72 14.74
CA ALA A 144 -21.32 0.23 15.45
C ALA A 144 -22.31 -0.51 14.53
N ALA A 145 -22.30 -0.21 13.22
CA ALA A 145 -23.06 -0.94 12.22
C ALA A 145 -22.41 -2.26 11.79
N GLY A 146 -21.23 -2.59 12.31
CA GLY A 146 -20.51 -3.85 12.05
C GLY A 146 -19.54 -3.81 10.87
N ASP A 147 -19.17 -2.62 10.38
CA ASP A 147 -18.14 -2.48 9.35
C ASP A 147 -16.75 -2.75 9.97
N GLU A 148 -16.17 -3.92 9.65
CA GLU A 148 -14.94 -4.45 10.26
C GLU A 148 -13.75 -3.50 10.12
N ASP A 149 -13.64 -2.82 8.98
CA ASP A 149 -12.57 -1.87 8.71
C ASP A 149 -12.65 -0.66 9.66
N PHE A 150 -13.85 -0.15 9.91
CA PHE A 150 -14.06 0.96 10.85
C PHE A 150 -13.98 0.52 12.30
N VAL A 151 -14.31 -0.74 12.61
CA VAL A 151 -14.06 -1.33 13.94
C VAL A 151 -12.56 -1.35 14.23
N GLU A 152 -11.74 -1.86 13.29
CA GLU A 152 -10.28 -1.88 13.45
C GLU A 152 -9.70 -0.47 13.52
N LEU A 153 -10.14 0.45 12.66
CA LEU A 153 -9.69 1.84 12.67
C LEU A 153 -9.97 2.53 14.01
N VAL A 154 -11.18 2.41 14.56
CA VAL A 154 -11.51 3.03 15.86
C VAL A 154 -10.65 2.42 16.97
N HIS A 155 -10.44 1.11 16.95
CA HIS A 155 -9.58 0.43 17.92
C HIS A 155 -8.11 0.88 17.82
N GLU A 156 -7.57 1.04 16.60
CA GLU A 156 -6.22 1.55 16.35
C GLU A 156 -6.05 2.97 16.93
N LEU A 157 -7.02 3.86 16.69
CA LEU A 157 -6.99 5.25 17.14
C LEU A 157 -7.11 5.37 18.67
N ASP A 158 -8.03 4.63 19.29
CA ASP A 158 -8.21 4.65 20.74
C ASP A 158 -6.95 4.10 21.46
N SER A 159 -6.29 3.09 20.89
CA SER A 159 -5.04 2.52 21.40
C SER A 159 -3.84 3.46 21.25
N ALA A 160 -3.83 4.32 20.24
CA ALA A 160 -2.78 5.32 20.03
C ALA A 160 -2.91 6.53 20.97
N THR A 161 -4.13 6.86 21.40
CA THR A 161 -4.41 8.02 22.29
C THR A 161 -4.01 7.78 23.76
N HIS A 162 -3.75 6.52 24.14
CA HIS A 162 -3.38 6.12 25.51
C HIS A 162 -1.87 5.81 25.68
N ARG A 163 -1.02 6.24 24.75
CA ARG A 163 0.45 6.17 24.85
C ARG A 163 1.05 7.56 24.94
#